data_AF-A0A7X7F279-F1
#
_entry.id   AF-A0A7X7F279-F1
#
_cell.length_a   1.000
_cell.length_b   1.000
_cell.length_c   1.000
_cell.angle_alpha   90.00
_cell.angle_beta   90.00
_cell.angle_gamma   90.00
#
_symmetry.space_group_name_H-M   'P 1'
#
loop_
_entity.id
_entity.type
_entity.pdbx_description
1 polymer ?
#
loop_
_entity_poly.entity_id
_entity_poly.type
_entity_poly.pdbx_seq_one_letter_code
_entity_poly.pdbx_strand_id
1 'polypeptide(L)'
;MRKATYQTAADVFDSWRDDVLTGSPPVLFPVGEGELARLEIGPGLVTLFGGSPGAGKTAFTMQLVTDALRLTPTMRALVCNIEMPARVLLDRQLARLSGVDVTTIRYRRFVAEHGERLDQGMATLESLADRLAFVKPPFNLENVAASADAFHADLLVLDYIQRIPPPGDHADKRGSVDATMNYLRQFADA
;
A
#
# COMPACT_ATOMS: atom_id res chain seq x y z
N MET A 1 -5.96 13.66 36.91
CA MET A 1 -6.03 14.91 36.12
C MET A 1 -5.28 14.67 34.81
N ARG A 2 -5.96 14.65 33.66
CA ARG A 2 -5.28 14.44 32.36
C ARG A 2 -4.38 15.64 32.09
N LYS A 3 -3.10 15.40 31.80
CA LYS A 3 -2.17 16.46 31.37
C LYS A 3 -2.59 16.89 29.97
N ALA A 4 -2.76 18.19 29.75
CA ALA A 4 -3.00 18.70 28.41
C ALA A 4 -1.75 18.44 27.55
N THR A 5 -1.93 17.79 26.41
CA THR A 5 -0.91 17.58 25.37
C THR A 5 -1.26 18.48 24.20
N TYR A 6 -0.45 19.53 23.99
CA TYR A 6 -0.54 20.43 22.85
C TYR A 6 0.88 20.74 22.36
N GLN A 7 0.98 21.12 21.10
CA GLN A 7 2.17 21.70 20.50
C GLN A 7 1.77 23.09 20.00
N THR A 8 2.58 24.09 20.30
CA THR A 8 2.37 25.45 19.79
C THR A 8 2.94 25.55 18.38
N ALA A 9 2.46 26.50 17.59
CA ALA A 9 3.06 26.78 16.30
C ALA A 9 4.55 27.13 16.44
N ALA A 10 4.95 27.81 17.53
CA ALA A 10 6.34 28.14 17.80
C ALA A 10 7.24 26.90 17.95
N ASP A 11 6.71 25.79 18.47
CA ASP A 11 7.47 24.54 18.66
C ASP A 11 7.85 23.87 17.32
N VAL A 12 7.17 24.22 16.22
CA VAL A 12 7.42 23.66 14.86
C VAL A 12 7.82 24.71 13.82
N PHE A 13 7.75 26.00 14.17
CA PHE A 13 7.82 27.08 13.18
C PHE A 13 9.16 27.10 12.46
N ASP A 14 10.27 26.95 13.21
CA ASP A 14 11.60 27.08 12.64
C ASP A 14 11.93 25.90 11.71
N SER A 15 11.62 24.66 12.11
CA SER A 15 11.81 23.50 11.22
C SER A 15 10.94 23.59 9.97
N TRP A 16 9.66 23.97 10.12
CA TRP A 16 8.77 24.17 8.99
C TRP A 16 9.24 25.31 8.07
N ARG A 17 9.72 26.42 8.64
CA ARG A 17 10.26 27.55 7.87
C ARG A 17 11.51 27.10 7.11
N ASP A 18 12.39 26.35 7.75
CA ASP A 18 13.60 25.84 7.11
C ASP A 18 13.23 24.96 5.92
N ASP A 19 12.30 24.00 6.08
CA ASP A 19 11.82 23.16 4.97
C ASP A 19 11.26 23.98 3.80
N VAL A 20 10.49 25.04 4.10
CA VAL A 20 9.94 25.97 3.09
C VAL A 20 11.05 26.74 2.38
N LEU A 21 12.04 27.24 3.12
CA LEU A 21 13.11 28.07 2.57
C LEU A 21 14.16 27.25 1.79
N THR A 22 14.39 25.99 2.19
CA THR A 22 15.27 25.07 1.46
C THR A 22 14.56 24.33 0.33
N GLY A 23 13.23 24.41 0.27
CA GLY A 23 12.41 23.70 -0.70
C GLY A 23 12.46 22.18 -0.52
N SER A 24 12.56 21.71 0.73
CA SER A 24 12.54 20.28 1.08
C SER A 24 11.09 19.78 1.03
N PRO A 25 10.67 19.04 -0.01
CA PRO A 25 9.30 18.55 -0.08
C PRO A 25 9.10 17.36 0.87
N PRO A 26 7.84 17.01 1.21
CA PRO A 26 7.53 15.75 1.85
C PRO A 26 8.07 14.57 1.05
N VAL A 27 8.44 13.49 1.76
CA VAL A 27 8.77 12.22 1.11
C VAL A 27 7.49 11.62 0.54
N LEU A 28 7.41 11.53 -0.78
CA LEU A 28 6.29 10.91 -1.50
C LEU A 28 6.82 9.81 -2.41
N PHE A 29 6.05 8.73 -2.55
CA PHE A 29 6.38 7.65 -3.46
C PHE A 29 5.62 7.84 -4.78
N PRO A 30 6.31 8.12 -5.91
CA PRO A 30 5.65 8.31 -7.19
C PRO A 30 4.99 7.00 -7.65
N VAL A 31 3.72 7.08 -8.07
CA VAL A 31 2.90 5.90 -8.45
C VAL A 31 2.63 5.79 -9.94
N GLY A 32 3.24 6.66 -10.76
CA GLY A 32 3.07 6.69 -12.20
C GLY A 32 3.32 8.08 -12.79
N GLU A 33 2.91 8.25 -14.05
CA GLU A 33 3.06 9.50 -14.81
C GLU A 33 1.69 10.13 -15.11
N GLY A 34 1.70 11.38 -15.58
CA GLY A 34 0.49 12.10 -15.99
C GLY A 34 -0.49 12.30 -14.82
N GLU A 35 -1.74 11.89 -14.98
CA GLU A 35 -2.77 12.02 -13.94
C GLU A 35 -2.47 11.15 -12.71
N LEU A 36 -1.75 10.03 -12.87
CA LEU A 36 -1.35 9.19 -11.73
C LEU A 36 -0.28 9.86 -10.87
N ALA A 37 0.56 10.72 -11.45
CA ALA A 37 1.57 11.46 -10.70
C ALA A 37 0.97 12.45 -9.68
N ARG A 38 -0.33 12.74 -9.79
CA ARG A 38 -1.06 13.61 -8.85
C ARG A 38 -1.53 12.88 -7.59
N LEU A 39 -1.43 11.55 -7.57
CA LEU A 39 -1.84 10.76 -6.41
C LEU A 39 -0.68 10.67 -5.42
N GLU A 40 -0.93 11.14 -4.21
CA GLU A 40 0.06 11.17 -3.15
C GLU A 40 -0.09 9.95 -2.25
N ILE A 41 1.02 9.22 -2.09
CA ILE A 41 1.22 8.21 -1.06
C ILE A 41 2.62 8.43 -0.48
N GLY A 42 2.79 8.16 0.81
CA GLY A 42 4.04 8.39 1.50
C GLY A 42 3.86 8.38 3.03
N PRO A 43 4.95 8.51 3.78
CA PRO A 43 4.90 8.64 5.24
C PRO A 43 3.99 9.79 5.69
N GLY A 44 3.30 9.65 6.82
CA GLY A 44 2.36 10.65 7.35
C GLY A 44 0.99 10.68 6.66
N LEU A 45 0.82 10.02 5.52
CA LEU A 45 -0.43 10.04 4.75
C LEU A 45 -1.28 8.79 4.97
N VAL A 46 -2.61 8.98 4.95
CA VAL A 46 -3.56 7.86 4.76
C VAL A 46 -4.41 8.20 3.55
N THR A 47 -4.18 7.46 2.47
CA THR A 47 -4.88 7.63 1.19
C THR A 47 -5.95 6.55 1.05
N LEU A 48 -7.23 6.95 0.96
CA LEU A 48 -8.36 6.02 0.90
C LEU A 48 -8.95 5.94 -0.51
N PHE A 49 -9.07 4.72 -1.04
CA PHE A 49 -9.73 4.45 -2.31
C PHE A 49 -11.10 3.79 -2.10
N GLY A 50 -12.16 4.59 -2.24
CA GLY A 50 -13.56 4.15 -2.15
C GLY A 50 -14.13 3.80 -3.53
N GLY A 51 -15.04 2.82 -3.57
CA GLY A 51 -15.71 2.41 -4.81
C GLY A 51 -16.58 1.17 -4.63
N SER A 52 -17.53 0.94 -5.54
CA SER A 52 -18.43 -0.22 -5.50
C SER A 52 -17.66 -1.55 -5.65
N PRO A 53 -18.23 -2.68 -5.21
CA PRO A 53 -17.68 -4.00 -5.51
C PRO A 53 -17.43 -4.18 -7.01
N GLY A 54 -16.28 -4.75 -7.38
CA GLY A 54 -15.93 -4.95 -8.79
C GLY A 54 -15.43 -3.71 -9.54
N ALA A 55 -15.43 -2.51 -8.94
CA ALA A 55 -14.96 -1.28 -9.61
C ALA A 55 -13.44 -1.20 -9.85
N GLY A 56 -12.69 -2.27 -9.59
CA GLY A 56 -11.24 -2.32 -9.85
C GLY A 56 -10.34 -1.80 -8.72
N LYS A 57 -10.86 -1.55 -7.51
CA LYS A 57 -10.07 -1.02 -6.37
C LYS A 57 -8.76 -1.78 -6.13
N THR A 58 -8.82 -3.09 -5.92
CA THR A 58 -7.61 -3.92 -5.72
C THR A 58 -6.66 -3.85 -6.92
N ALA A 59 -7.20 -3.85 -8.15
CA ALA A 59 -6.36 -3.78 -9.35
C ALA A 59 -5.63 -2.43 -9.42
N PHE A 60 -6.34 -1.34 -9.13
CA PHE A 60 -5.80 0.01 -9.10
C PHE A 60 -4.77 0.18 -7.98
N THR A 61 -5.09 -0.17 -6.74
CA THR A 61 -4.16 -0.05 -5.60
C THR A 61 -2.89 -0.88 -5.83
N MET A 62 -3.01 -2.11 -6.33
CA MET A 62 -1.83 -2.92 -6.63
C MET A 62 -0.99 -2.36 -7.79
N GLN A 63 -1.62 -1.70 -8.77
CA GLN A 63 -0.88 -0.96 -9.80
C GLN A 63 -0.06 0.16 -9.17
N LEU A 64 -0.67 1.02 -8.35
CA LEU A 64 0.04 2.13 -7.69
C LEU A 64 1.22 1.63 -6.86
N VAL A 65 1.02 0.58 -6.06
CA VAL A 65 2.07 0.00 -5.19
C VAL A 65 3.21 -0.60 -6.01
N THR A 66 2.88 -1.33 -7.07
CA THR A 66 3.90 -1.92 -7.95
C THR A 66 4.70 -0.84 -8.65
N ASP A 67 4.05 0.21 -9.13
CA ASP A 67 4.74 1.32 -9.81
C ASP A 67 5.58 2.15 -8.82
N ALA A 68 5.10 2.38 -7.59
CA ALA A 68 5.91 2.97 -6.52
C ALA A 68 7.15 2.16 -6.17
N LEU A 69 7.05 0.84 -6.11
CA LEU A 69 8.20 -0.05 -5.89
C LEU A 69 9.20 -0.03 -7.06
N ARG A 70 8.73 0.19 -8.29
CA ARG A 70 9.58 0.32 -9.47
C ARG A 70 10.31 1.66 -9.51
N LEU A 71 9.60 2.73 -9.15
CA LEU A 71 10.09 4.10 -9.22
C LEU A 71 10.91 4.50 -7.97
N THR A 72 10.76 3.78 -6.86
CA THR A 72 11.49 4.00 -5.61
C THR A 72 12.24 2.73 -5.20
N PRO A 73 13.50 2.53 -5.62
CA PRO A 73 14.23 1.28 -5.41
C PRO A 73 14.43 0.88 -3.95
N THR A 74 14.45 1.85 -3.04
CA THR A 74 14.62 1.62 -1.59
C THR A 74 13.33 1.31 -0.87
N MET A 75 12.17 1.61 -1.46
CA MET A 75 10.87 1.45 -0.80
C MET A 75 10.51 -0.03 -0.66
N ARG A 76 9.91 -0.36 0.47
CA ARG A 76 9.35 -1.66 0.83
C ARG A 76 7.85 -1.51 1.11
N ALA A 77 7.03 -2.35 0.51
CA ALA A 77 5.59 -2.33 0.67
C ALA A 77 5.07 -3.63 1.29
N LEU A 78 4.17 -3.51 2.25
CA LEU A 78 3.47 -4.63 2.86
C LEU A 78 1.97 -4.55 2.54
N VAL A 79 1.45 -5.62 1.93
CA VAL A 79 0.05 -5.72 1.51
C VAL A 79 -0.70 -6.70 2.40
N CYS A 80 -1.68 -6.20 3.15
CA CYS A 80 -2.69 -7.00 3.83
C CYS A 80 -3.93 -7.10 2.93
N ASN A 81 -3.95 -8.12 2.08
CA ASN A 81 -5.13 -8.47 1.30
C ASN A 81 -5.82 -9.70 1.90
N ILE A 82 -7.11 -9.56 2.18
CA ILE A 82 -7.94 -10.59 2.83
C ILE A 82 -8.95 -11.25 1.88
N GLU A 83 -9.07 -10.73 0.66
CA GLU A 83 -10.05 -11.20 -0.32
C GLU A 83 -9.45 -12.33 -1.17
N MET A 84 -8.16 -12.25 -1.48
CA MET A 84 -7.51 -13.09 -2.47
C MET A 84 -6.10 -13.50 -2.04
N PRO A 85 -5.64 -14.71 -2.39
CA PRO A 85 -4.26 -15.11 -2.16
C PRO A 85 -3.27 -14.22 -2.94
N ALA A 86 -2.08 -13.99 -2.35
CA ALA A 86 -0.99 -13.21 -2.97
C ALA A 86 -0.66 -13.64 -4.42
N ARG A 87 -0.68 -14.95 -4.70
CA ARG A 87 -0.44 -15.48 -6.06
C ARG A 87 -1.42 -14.94 -7.10
N VAL A 88 -2.67 -14.69 -6.72
CA VAL A 88 -3.69 -14.12 -7.62
C VAL A 88 -3.42 -12.63 -7.88
N LEU A 89 -2.90 -11.91 -6.88
CA LEU A 89 -2.46 -10.53 -7.07
C LEU A 89 -1.27 -10.48 -8.02
N LEU A 90 -0.29 -11.37 -7.84
CA LEU A 90 0.87 -11.50 -8.76
C LEU A 90 0.45 -11.86 -10.18
N ASP A 91 -0.51 -12.77 -10.37
CA ASP A 91 -1.06 -13.08 -11.70
C ASP A 91 -1.62 -11.82 -12.38
N ARG A 92 -2.36 -10.99 -11.64
CA ARG A 92 -2.89 -9.72 -12.17
C ARG A 92 -1.79 -8.71 -12.49
N GLN A 93 -0.73 -8.65 -11.68
CA GLN A 93 0.40 -7.77 -11.96
C GLN A 93 1.17 -8.25 -13.20
N LEU A 94 1.41 -9.56 -13.33
CA LEU A 94 2.08 -10.13 -14.50
C LEU A 94 1.27 -9.88 -15.77
N ALA A 95 -0.05 -10.06 -15.71
CA ALA A 95 -0.95 -9.74 -16.82
C ALA A 95 -0.81 -8.27 -17.26
N ARG A 96 -0.83 -7.32 -16.30
CA ARG A 96 -0.65 -5.89 -16.59
C ARG A 96 0.72 -5.59 -17.20
N LEU A 97 1.78 -6.09 -16.58
CA LEU A 97 3.17 -5.74 -16.95
C LEU A 97 3.60 -6.37 -18.28
N SER A 98 3.16 -7.60 -18.56
CA SER A 98 3.41 -8.28 -19.85
C SER A 98 2.42 -7.85 -20.94
N GLY A 99 1.27 -7.30 -20.55
CA GLY A 99 0.09 -7.08 -21.40
C GLY A 99 -0.58 -8.37 -21.89
N VAL A 100 -0.19 -9.54 -21.40
CA VAL A 100 -0.84 -10.82 -21.73
C VAL A 100 -2.16 -10.90 -20.97
N ASP A 101 -3.20 -11.38 -21.65
CA ASP A 101 -4.53 -11.48 -21.04
C ASP A 101 -4.52 -12.25 -19.71
N VAL A 102 -5.29 -11.74 -18.74
CA VAL A 102 -5.33 -12.30 -17.39
C VAL A 102 -5.88 -13.73 -17.35
N THR A 103 -6.77 -14.09 -18.28
CA THR A 103 -7.30 -15.46 -18.40
C THR A 103 -6.20 -16.40 -18.88
N THR A 104 -5.43 -15.97 -19.88
CA THR A 104 -4.24 -16.70 -20.36
C THR A 104 -3.22 -16.93 -19.25
N ILE A 105 -2.89 -15.87 -18.48
CA ILE A 105 -2.01 -15.96 -17.30
C ILE A 105 -2.60 -16.94 -16.29
N ARG A 106 -3.84 -16.72 -15.83
CA ARG A 106 -4.47 -17.52 -14.78
C ARG A 106 -4.51 -19.01 -15.09
N TYR A 107 -4.80 -19.38 -16.33
CA TYR A 107 -4.89 -20.78 -16.75
C TYR A 107 -3.60 -21.33 -17.38
N ARG A 108 -2.51 -20.55 -17.37
CA ARG A 108 -1.20 -20.93 -17.91
C ARG A 108 -1.26 -21.41 -19.37
N ARG A 109 -2.12 -20.79 -20.18
CA ARG A 109 -2.36 -21.17 -21.59
C ARG A 109 -1.41 -20.44 -22.52
N PHE A 110 -0.11 -20.60 -22.29
CA PHE A 110 0.91 -19.85 -23.02
C PHE A 110 1.18 -20.44 -24.40
N VAL A 111 1.56 -19.57 -25.33
CA VAL A 111 2.02 -19.88 -26.68
C VAL A 111 3.31 -19.09 -26.93
N ALA A 112 4.06 -19.44 -27.97
CA ALA A 112 5.39 -18.88 -28.22
C ALA A 112 5.42 -17.35 -28.27
N GLU A 113 4.38 -16.70 -28.84
CA GLU A 113 4.26 -15.23 -28.91
C GLU A 113 4.20 -14.52 -27.54
N HIS A 114 3.86 -15.25 -26.47
CA HIS A 114 3.83 -14.67 -25.13
C HIS A 114 5.22 -14.63 -24.47
N GLY A 115 6.19 -15.41 -24.94
CA GLY A 115 7.45 -15.69 -24.23
C GLY A 115 8.19 -14.42 -23.79
N GLU A 116 8.59 -13.58 -24.75
CA GLU A 116 9.37 -12.37 -24.46
C GLU A 116 8.63 -11.40 -23.52
N ARG A 117 7.32 -11.28 -23.69
CA ARG A 117 6.47 -10.40 -22.85
C ARG A 117 6.34 -10.93 -21.43
N LEU A 118 6.22 -12.25 -21.27
CA LEU A 118 6.21 -12.90 -19.96
C LEU A 118 7.55 -12.74 -19.27
N ASP A 119 8.66 -12.90 -19.99
CA ASP A 119 10.02 -12.74 -19.44
C ASP A 119 10.22 -11.31 -18.93
N GLN A 120 9.84 -10.29 -19.71
CA GLN A 120 9.92 -8.88 -19.29
C GLN A 120 9.06 -8.60 -18.05
N GLY A 121 7.82 -9.10 -18.04
CA GLY A 121 6.92 -8.94 -16.89
C GLY A 121 7.43 -9.67 -15.64
N MET A 122 8.00 -10.86 -15.80
CA MET A 122 8.56 -11.67 -14.72
C MET A 122 9.80 -11.00 -14.13
N ALA A 123 10.74 -10.56 -14.98
CA ALA A 123 11.95 -9.85 -14.54
C ALA A 123 11.60 -8.59 -13.75
N THR A 124 10.55 -7.87 -14.17
CA THR A 124 10.04 -6.72 -13.41
C THR A 124 9.56 -7.18 -12.03
N LEU A 125 8.71 -8.20 -11.93
CA LEU A 125 8.20 -8.67 -10.63
C LEU A 125 9.30 -9.23 -9.72
N GLU A 126 10.27 -9.95 -10.29
CA GLU A 126 11.42 -10.49 -9.56
C GLU A 126 12.24 -9.38 -8.91
N SER A 127 12.46 -8.26 -9.61
CA SER A 127 13.17 -7.09 -9.07
C SER A 127 12.47 -6.41 -7.87
N LEU A 128 11.20 -6.73 -7.63
CA LEU A 128 10.40 -6.20 -6.52
C LEU A 128 10.18 -7.22 -5.40
N ALA A 129 10.47 -8.50 -5.63
CA ALA A 129 10.02 -9.61 -4.78
C ALA A 129 10.48 -9.48 -3.32
N ASP A 130 11.72 -9.04 -3.10
CA ASP A 130 12.27 -8.86 -1.74
C ASP A 130 11.75 -7.60 -1.03
N ARG A 131 11.06 -6.71 -1.75
CA ARG A 131 10.51 -5.44 -1.26
C ARG A 131 8.99 -5.39 -1.26
N LEU A 132 8.32 -6.44 -1.75
CA LEU A 132 6.86 -6.58 -1.70
C LEU A 132 6.49 -7.79 -0.84
N ALA A 133 5.96 -7.53 0.35
CA ALA A 133 5.46 -8.57 1.25
C ALA A 133 3.93 -8.63 1.26
N PHE A 134 3.41 -9.82 1.61
CA PHE A 134 2.00 -10.04 1.83
C PHE A 134 1.78 -10.60 3.24
N VAL A 135 0.87 -9.98 3.99
CA VAL A 135 0.51 -10.43 5.34
C VAL A 135 -0.13 -11.81 5.24
N LYS A 136 0.21 -12.70 6.18
CA LYS A 136 -0.44 -14.00 6.37
C LYS A 136 -1.42 -13.94 7.55
N PRO A 137 -2.44 -14.81 7.61
CA PRO A 137 -3.35 -14.86 8.76
C PRO A 137 -2.59 -14.96 10.11
N PRO A 138 -3.12 -14.36 11.20
CA PRO A 138 -4.41 -13.67 11.29
C PRO A 138 -4.41 -12.25 10.69
N PHE A 139 -5.50 -11.88 10.01
CA PHE A 139 -5.61 -10.57 9.34
C PHE A 139 -6.20 -9.49 10.26
N ASN A 140 -5.47 -9.11 11.31
CA ASN A 140 -5.83 -8.02 12.23
C ASN A 140 -4.75 -6.93 12.25
N LEU A 141 -5.05 -5.75 12.79
CA LEU A 141 -4.10 -4.63 12.78
C LEU A 141 -2.83 -4.89 13.60
N GLU A 142 -2.91 -5.69 14.66
CA GLU A 142 -1.74 -6.05 15.49
C GLU A 142 -0.70 -6.86 14.68
N ASN A 143 -1.15 -7.90 13.97
CA ASN A 143 -0.27 -8.69 13.10
C ASN A 143 0.22 -7.86 11.90
N VAL A 144 -0.59 -6.94 11.38
CA VAL A 144 -0.15 -6.02 10.33
C VAL A 144 0.99 -5.14 10.83
N ALA A 145 0.87 -4.53 12.02
CA ALA A 145 1.91 -3.72 12.62
C ALA A 145 3.20 -4.52 12.84
N ALA A 146 3.10 -5.68 13.51
CA ALA A 146 4.26 -6.54 13.76
C ALA A 146 4.94 -7.00 12.46
N SER A 147 4.15 -7.29 11.41
CA SER A 147 4.67 -7.64 10.09
C SER A 147 5.34 -6.44 9.40
N ALA A 148 4.79 -5.24 9.56
CA ALA A 148 5.35 -4.00 9.01
C ALA A 148 6.72 -3.70 9.61
N ASP A 149 6.83 -3.78 10.94
CA ASP A 149 8.07 -3.57 11.67
C ASP A 149 9.13 -4.62 11.28
N ALA A 150 8.76 -5.90 11.29
CA ALA A 150 9.67 -6.99 10.97
C ALA A 150 10.14 -6.97 9.50
N PHE A 151 9.29 -6.50 8.58
CA PHE A 151 9.63 -6.37 7.17
C PHE A 151 10.30 -5.04 6.84
N HIS A 152 10.30 -4.07 7.76
CA HIS A 152 10.68 -2.68 7.53
C HIS A 152 9.88 -2.06 6.37
N ALA A 153 8.55 -2.12 6.45
CA ALA A 153 7.67 -1.58 5.41
C ALA A 153 7.57 -0.05 5.50
N ASP A 154 7.80 0.64 4.37
CA ASP A 154 7.59 2.09 4.23
C ASP A 154 6.16 2.42 3.80
N LEU A 155 5.45 1.45 3.20
CA LEU A 155 4.09 1.60 2.70
C LEU A 155 3.22 0.41 3.11
N LEU A 156 2.06 0.70 3.71
CA LEU A 156 1.07 -0.30 4.10
C LEU A 156 -0.18 -0.21 3.23
N VAL A 157 -0.65 -1.36 2.77
CA VAL A 157 -1.88 -1.49 1.97
C VAL A 157 -2.86 -2.41 2.69
N LEU A 158 -4.07 -1.91 2.94
CA LEU A 158 -5.13 -2.64 3.63
C LEU A 158 -6.33 -2.86 2.69
N ASP A 159 -6.52 -4.09 2.23
CA ASP A 159 -7.50 -4.43 1.20
C ASP A 159 -8.36 -5.65 1.61
N TYR A 160 -9.57 -5.50 2.18
CA TYR A 160 -10.31 -4.28 2.49
C TYR A 160 -10.35 -4.00 3.99
N ILE A 161 -10.15 -2.73 4.33
CA ILE A 161 -10.08 -2.26 5.72
C ILE A 161 -11.29 -2.63 6.59
N GLN A 162 -12.50 -2.70 6.00
CA GLN A 162 -13.74 -2.99 6.75
C GLN A 162 -13.80 -4.41 7.33
N ARG A 163 -12.86 -5.27 6.97
CA ARG A 163 -12.77 -6.67 7.38
C ARG A 163 -11.46 -6.98 8.11
N ILE A 164 -10.65 -5.96 8.41
CA ILE A 164 -9.44 -6.06 9.22
C ILE A 164 -9.77 -5.47 10.58
N PRO A 165 -10.05 -6.30 11.61
CA PRO A 165 -10.50 -5.79 12.89
C PRO A 165 -9.36 -5.06 13.62
N PRO A 166 -9.67 -3.94 14.31
CA PRO A 166 -8.74 -3.32 15.25
C PRO A 166 -8.62 -4.18 16.53
N PRO A 167 -7.55 -4.01 17.33
CA PRO A 167 -7.38 -4.72 18.59
C PRO A 167 -8.47 -4.38 19.60
N GLY A 168 -9.05 -5.40 20.25
CA GLY A 168 -10.08 -5.26 21.30
C GLY A 168 -11.50 -5.65 20.84
N ASP A 169 -12.42 -5.80 21.80
CA ASP A 169 -13.83 -6.13 21.52
C ASP A 169 -14.64 -4.86 21.21
N HIS A 170 -15.21 -4.81 20.00
CA HIS A 170 -16.00 -3.68 19.52
C HIS A 170 -17.43 -4.14 19.27
N ALA A 171 -18.36 -3.70 20.12
CA ALA A 171 -19.75 -4.16 20.11
C ALA A 171 -20.56 -3.72 18.87
N ASP A 172 -20.14 -2.65 18.19
CA ASP A 172 -20.82 -2.11 17.00
C ASP A 172 -19.83 -1.89 15.82
N LYS A 173 -20.32 -2.16 14.60
CA LYS A 173 -19.57 -2.03 13.34
C LYS A 173 -19.06 -0.60 13.10
N ARG A 174 -19.82 0.43 13.51
CA ARG A 174 -19.35 1.83 13.42
C ARG A 174 -18.17 2.08 14.35
N GLY A 175 -18.28 1.67 15.62
CA GLY A 175 -17.19 1.82 16.58
C GLY A 175 -15.91 1.09 16.16
N SER A 176 -16.05 -0.06 15.47
CA SER A 176 -14.92 -0.78 14.89
C SER A 176 -14.24 -0.01 13.75
N VAL A 177 -14.99 0.68 12.88
CA VAL A 177 -14.42 1.52 11.82
C VAL A 177 -13.70 2.74 12.40
N ASP A 178 -14.31 3.43 13.38
CA ASP A 178 -13.70 4.61 14.01
C ASP A 178 -12.41 4.25 14.74
N ALA A 179 -12.41 3.12 15.47
CA ALA A 179 -11.21 2.59 16.10
C ALA A 179 -10.14 2.24 15.05
N THR A 180 -10.53 1.62 13.94
CA THR A 180 -9.62 1.32 12.84
C THR A 180 -8.95 2.59 12.32
N MET A 181 -9.70 3.67 12.08
CA MET A 181 -9.15 4.94 11.59
C MET A 181 -8.14 5.57 12.57
N ASN A 182 -8.36 5.46 13.88
CA ASN A 182 -7.38 5.90 14.88
C ASN A 182 -6.07 5.12 14.80
N TYR A 183 -6.13 3.80 14.59
CA TYR A 183 -4.94 2.98 14.39
C TYR A 183 -4.21 3.30 13.08
N LEU A 184 -4.95 3.56 11.99
CA LEU A 184 -4.30 3.97 10.73
C LEU A 184 -3.52 5.27 10.86
N ARG A 185 -4.05 6.21 11.66
CA ARG A 185 -3.34 7.46 11.92
C ARG A 185 -2.05 7.21 12.67
N GLN A 186 -2.07 6.34 13.69
CA GLN A 186 -0.86 5.92 14.40
C GLN A 186 0.15 5.24 13.47
N PHE A 187 -0.28 4.41 12.52
CA PHE A 187 0.62 3.80 11.54
C PHE A 187 1.23 4.82 10.58
N ALA A 188 0.49 5.86 10.21
CA ALA A 188 1.01 6.90 9.33
C ALA A 188 2.00 7.83 10.05
N ASP A 189 1.84 8.02 11.37
CA ASP A 189 2.65 8.93 12.19
C ASP A 189 3.87 8.24 12.85
N ALA A 190 4.05 6.92 12.66
CA ALA A 190 5.14 6.12 13.21
C ALA A 190 6.42 6.21 12.37
#